data_AF-A0A426QK96-F1
#
_entry.id   AF-A0A426QK96-F1
#
_cell.length_a   1.000
_cell.length_b   1.000
_cell.length_c   1.000
_cell.angle_alpha   90.00
_cell.angle_beta   90.00
_cell.angle_gamma   90.00
#
_symmetry.space_group_name_H-M   'P 1'
#
loop_
_entity.id
_entity.type
_entity.pdbx_description
1 polymer ?
#
loop_
_entity_poly.entity_id
_entity_poly.type
_entity_poly.pdbx_seq_one_letter_code
_entity_poly.pdbx_strand_id
1 'polypeptide(L)'
;MTEPAWYRWDGKDLILELHVQPGARREELSGEHGGRLKVRIKAPPVEGRANRNLIKFLSNLFGVAPRDITLLRGESGRDKRLRIHRPARLPPEIPSP
;
A
#
# COMPACT_ATOMS: atom_id res chain seq x y z
N MET A 1 -10.54 10.37 -19.56
CA MET A 1 -9.34 10.43 -18.70
C MET A 1 -9.72 9.67 -17.44
N THR A 2 -9.30 8.41 -17.32
CA THR A 2 -9.65 7.58 -16.17
C THR A 2 -8.68 7.94 -15.04
N GLU A 3 -9.18 8.59 -13.99
CA GLU A 3 -8.36 8.81 -12.79
C GLU A 3 -7.87 7.46 -12.27
N PRO A 4 -6.62 7.36 -11.78
CA PRO A 4 -6.12 6.11 -11.26
C PRO A 4 -6.96 5.69 -10.05
N ALA A 5 -7.70 4.59 -10.18
CA ALA A 5 -8.64 4.13 -9.15
C ALA A 5 -7.96 3.62 -7.86
N TRP A 6 -6.63 3.69 -7.79
CA TRP A 6 -5.83 3.04 -6.77
C TRP A 6 -5.41 3.93 -5.60
N TYR A 7 -5.68 5.23 -5.66
CA TYR A 7 -5.55 6.12 -4.50
C TYR A 7 -6.74 7.08 -4.40
N ARG A 8 -7.05 7.49 -3.17
CA ARG A 8 -8.01 8.55 -2.89
C ARG A 8 -7.64 9.26 -1.60
N TRP A 9 -7.76 10.57 -1.59
CA TRP A 9 -7.67 11.36 -0.35
C TRP A 9 -9.02 11.36 0.38
N ASP A 10 -8.97 11.20 1.70
CA ASP A 10 -10.10 11.30 2.62
C ASP A 10 -9.72 12.30 3.72
N GLY A 11 -9.91 13.59 3.43
CA GLY A 11 -9.38 14.68 4.25
C GLY A 11 -7.86 14.66 4.25
N LYS A 12 -7.24 14.37 5.40
CA LYS A 12 -5.78 14.28 5.55
C LYS A 12 -5.24 12.84 5.43
N ASP A 13 -6.12 11.88 5.20
CA ASP A 13 -5.76 10.48 5.13
C ASP A 13 -5.75 10.00 3.68
N LEU A 14 -4.85 9.07 3.39
CA LEU A 14 -4.69 8.49 2.06
C LEU A 14 -5.22 7.06 2.06
N ILE A 15 -6.19 6.79 1.21
CA ILE A 15 -6.71 5.44 0.96
C ILE A 15 -6.04 4.89 -0.28
N LEU A 16 -5.47 3.69 -0.17
CA LEU A 16 -4.78 3.00 -1.27
C LEU A 16 -5.45 1.66 -1.57
N GLU A 17 -5.61 1.36 -2.86
CA GLU A 17 -5.88 0.02 -3.37
C GLU A 17 -4.61 -0.59 -3.92
N LEU A 18 -4.15 -1.65 -3.29
CA LEU A 18 -2.89 -2.31 -3.59
C LEU A 18 -3.13 -3.71 -4.13
N HIS A 19 -2.29 -4.12 -5.08
CA HIS A 19 -2.12 -5.50 -5.48
C HIS A 19 -0.78 -6.03 -4.98
N VAL A 20 -0.81 -6.85 -3.94
CA VAL A 20 0.39 -7.36 -3.27
C VAL A 20 0.89 -8.62 -3.95
N GLN A 21 2.13 -8.56 -4.43
CA GLN A 21 2.88 -9.70 -4.96
C GLN A 21 3.94 -10.13 -3.92
N PRO A 22 3.68 -11.19 -3.13
CA PRO A 22 4.68 -11.76 -2.22
C PRO A 22 5.80 -12.50 -2.98
N GLY A 23 6.88 -12.84 -2.26
CA GLY A 23 8.01 -13.60 -2.81
C GLY A 23 8.91 -12.82 -3.77
N ALA A 24 8.88 -11.49 -3.73
CA ALA A 24 9.73 -10.67 -4.58
C ALA A 24 11.19 -10.65 -4.08
N ARG A 25 12.15 -10.43 -4.99
CA ARG A 25 13.58 -10.25 -4.65
C ARG A 25 13.88 -8.89 -4.03
N ARG A 26 12.99 -7.90 -4.20
CA ARG A 26 13.08 -6.52 -3.69
C ARG A 26 11.70 -6.04 -3.27
N GLU A 27 11.67 -5.10 -2.33
CA GLU A 27 10.44 -4.42 -1.91
C GLU A 27 10.32 -3.11 -2.66
N GLU A 28 9.27 -2.95 -3.46
CA GLU A 28 9.10 -1.80 -4.35
C GLU A 28 7.64 -1.60 -4.77
N LEU A 29 7.30 -0.35 -5.08
CA LEU A 29 6.11 -0.04 -5.86
C LEU A 29 6.42 -0.36 -7.33
N SER A 30 5.59 -1.17 -7.96
CA SER A 30 5.79 -1.66 -9.32
C SER A 30 4.84 -1.00 -10.32
N GLY A 31 4.32 0.18 -9.98
CA GLY A 31 3.36 0.94 -10.78
C GLY A 31 1.94 0.38 -10.73
N GLU A 32 1.06 0.95 -11.56
CA GLU A 32 -0.33 0.54 -11.65
C GLU A 32 -0.49 -0.79 -12.41
N HIS A 33 -1.36 -1.65 -11.91
CA HIS A 33 -1.77 -2.90 -12.53
C HIS A 33 -3.27 -3.11 -12.34
N GLY A 34 -4.04 -3.04 -13.43
CA GLY A 34 -5.48 -3.31 -13.42
C GLY A 34 -6.27 -2.38 -12.49
N GLY A 35 -5.92 -1.09 -12.42
CA GLY A 35 -6.57 -0.12 -11.54
C GLY A 35 -6.16 -0.20 -10.08
N ARG A 36 -5.07 -0.92 -9.74
CA ARG A 36 -4.50 -1.04 -8.39
C ARG A 36 -3.00 -0.74 -8.41
N LEU A 37 -2.46 -0.23 -7.32
CA LEU A 37 -1.02 -0.03 -7.18
C LEU A 37 -0.36 -1.37 -6.85
N LYS A 38 0.47 -1.87 -7.76
CA LYS A 38 1.18 -3.12 -7.56
C LYS A 38 2.31 -2.91 -6.57
N VAL A 39 2.32 -3.69 -5.49
CA VAL A 39 3.36 -3.65 -4.47
C VAL A 39 4.03 -5.01 -4.37
N ARG A 40 5.34 -5.03 -4.50
CA ARG A 40 6.16 -6.24 -4.38
C ARG A 40 6.77 -6.26 -2.99
N ILE A 41 6.61 -7.37 -2.27
CA ILE A 41 7.17 -7.52 -0.91
C ILE A 41 7.99 -8.79 -0.77
N LYS A 42 9.00 -8.75 0.08
CA LYS A 42 9.83 -9.91 0.47
C LYS A 42 9.16 -10.73 1.57
N ALA A 43 7.86 -10.97 1.45
CA ALA A 43 7.14 -11.80 2.41
C ALA A 43 6.93 -13.20 1.83
N PRO A 44 7.17 -14.28 2.61
CA PRO A 44 6.64 -15.59 2.27
C PRO A 44 5.10 -15.52 2.29
N PRO A 45 4.39 -16.27 1.44
CA PRO A 45 2.93 -16.27 1.34
C PRO A 45 2.27 -17.03 2.51
N VAL A 46 2.79 -16.84 3.72
CA VAL A 46 2.23 -17.40 4.96
C VAL A 46 1.30 -16.34 5.55
N GLU A 47 0.08 -16.75 5.90
CA GLU A 47 -0.95 -15.89 6.48
C GLU A 47 -0.40 -15.01 7.63
N GLY A 48 -0.79 -13.74 7.63
CA GLY A 48 -0.37 -12.74 8.63
C GLY A 48 1.03 -12.15 8.45
N ARG A 49 2.02 -12.86 7.89
CA ARG A 49 3.38 -12.29 7.66
C ARG A 49 3.40 -11.29 6.51
N ALA A 50 2.57 -11.48 5.48
CA ALA A 50 2.45 -10.54 4.37
C ALA A 50 1.93 -9.17 4.84
N ASN A 51 0.96 -9.14 5.76
CA ASN A 51 0.38 -7.90 6.27
C ASN A 51 1.40 -7.08 7.07
N ARG A 52 2.16 -7.75 7.95
CA ARG A 52 3.20 -7.07 8.75
C ARG A 52 4.30 -6.47 7.90
N ASN A 53 4.80 -7.22 6.90
CA ASN A 53 5.84 -6.71 6.00
C ASN A 53 5.31 -5.57 5.12
N LEU A 54 4.08 -5.69 4.62
CA LEU A 54 3.45 -4.61 3.86
C LEU A 54 3.29 -3.34 4.70
N ILE A 55 2.74 -3.45 5.92
CA ILE A 55 2.58 -2.29 6.81
C ILE A 55 3.94 -1.66 7.11
N LYS A 56 4.97 -2.47 7.39
CA LYS A 56 6.33 -1.98 7.63
C LYS A 56 6.95 -1.29 6.40
N PHE A 57 6.74 -1.85 5.22
CA PHE A 57 7.20 -1.26 3.96
C PHE A 57 6.53 0.10 3.73
N LEU A 58 5.20 0.15 3.85
CA LEU A 58 4.44 1.38 3.68
C LEU A 58 4.75 2.41 4.77
N SER A 59 4.94 2.00 6.03
CA SER A 59 5.29 2.93 7.12
C SER A 59 6.59 3.67 6.83
N ASN A 60 7.59 2.95 6.32
CA ASN A 60 8.87 3.54 5.91
C ASN A 60 8.71 4.43 4.68
N LEU A 61 7.94 4.00 3.69
CA LEU A 61 7.70 4.75 2.46
C LEU A 61 7.02 6.10 2.72
N PHE A 62 5.93 6.08 3.49
CA PHE A 62 5.11 7.26 3.80
C PHE A 62 5.58 8.05 5.03
N GLY A 63 6.59 7.57 5.74
CA GLY A 63 7.13 8.24 6.93
C GLY A 63 6.17 8.31 8.10
N VAL A 64 5.29 7.32 8.25
CA VAL A 64 4.30 7.22 9.34
C VAL A 64 4.60 6.04 10.25
N ALA A 65 3.99 5.97 11.44
CA ALA A 65 4.11 4.79 12.27
C ALA A 65 3.25 3.63 11.73
N PRO A 66 3.61 2.35 11.97
CA PRO A 66 2.78 1.21 11.58
C PRO A 66 1.34 1.26 12.11
N ARG A 67 1.12 1.87 13.28
CA ARG A 67 -0.21 2.09 13.89
C ARG A 67 -1.08 3.09 13.11
N ASP A 68 -0.46 3.95 12.31
CA ASP A 68 -1.15 4.94 11.49
C ASP A 68 -1.57 4.35 10.13
N ILE A 69 -1.35 3.05 9.94
CA ILE A 69 -1.74 2.30 8.75
C ILE A 69 -2.79 1.28 9.14
N THR A 70 -4.00 1.44 8.61
CA THR A 70 -5.13 0.55 8.87
C THR A 70 -5.46 -0.27 7.63
N LEU A 71 -5.53 -1.59 7.77
CA LEU A 71 -6.04 -2.47 6.72
C LEU A 71 -7.57 -2.43 6.71
N LEU A 72 -8.17 -1.86 5.68
CA LEU A 72 -9.62 -1.77 5.51
C LEU A 72 -10.21 -3.04 4.88
N ARG A 73 -9.46 -3.68 3.95
CA ARG A 73 -9.91 -4.90 3.24
C ARG A 73 -8.72 -5.72 2.75
N GLY A 74 -8.94 -7.03 2.56
CA GLY A 74 -7.99 -7.89 1.87
C GLY A 74 -7.04 -8.63 2.79
N GLU A 75 -7.47 -8.96 4.01
CA GLU A 75 -6.65 -9.64 5.01
C GLU A 75 -6.05 -10.96 4.50
N SER A 76 -6.86 -11.80 3.86
CA SER A 76 -6.47 -13.09 3.28
C SER A 76 -6.10 -13.01 1.79
N GLY A 77 -6.22 -11.83 1.16
CA GLY A 77 -6.05 -11.64 -0.28
C GLY A 77 -4.75 -10.94 -0.69
N ARG A 78 -4.44 -11.00 -1.98
CA ARG A 78 -3.39 -10.17 -2.61
C ARG A 78 -3.85 -8.73 -2.80
N ASP A 79 -5.15 -8.54 -3.05
CA ASP A 79 -5.74 -7.23 -3.18
C ASP A 79 -6.06 -6.66 -1.81
N LYS A 80 -5.50 -5.50 -1.49
CA LYS A 80 -5.61 -4.88 -0.18
C LYS A 80 -6.07 -3.45 -0.31
N ARG A 81 -6.94 -3.03 0.60
CA ARG A 81 -7.30 -1.63 0.77
C ARG A 81 -6.76 -1.16 2.10
N LEU A 82 -5.91 -0.13 2.10
CA LEU A 82 -5.28 0.42 3.30
C LEU A 82 -5.58 1.90 3.44
N ARG A 83 -5.70 2.38 4.67
CA ARG A 83 -5.76 3.79 5.04
C ARG A 83 -4.46 4.16 5.72
N ILE A 84 -3.84 5.25 5.28
CA ILE A 84 -2.65 5.84 5.86
C ILE A 84 -3.05 7.18 6.45
N HIS A 85 -2.92 7.32 7.77
CA HIS A 85 -3.24 8.56 8.46
C HIS A 85 -2.10 9.57 8.29
N ARG A 86 -2.41 10.75 7.75
CA ARG A 86 -1.48 11.89 7.59
C ARG A 86 -0.08 11.47 7.10
N PRO A 87 0.05 10.94 5.86
CA PRO A 87 1.36 10.57 5.32
C PRO A 87 2.32 11.77 5.35
N ALA A 88 3.49 11.58 5.98
CA ALA A 88 4.51 12.63 6.11
C ALA A 88 5.40 12.74 4.84
N ARG A 89 5.47 11.65 4.08
CA ARG A 89 6.17 11.57 2.79
C ARG A 89 5.23 10.95 1.76
N LEU A 90 5.36 11.42 0.52
CA LEU A 90 4.65 10.85 -0.62
C LEU A 90 5.70 10.36 -1.64
N PRO A 91 5.63 9.09 -2.06
CA PRO A 91 6.46 8.60 -3.15
C PRO A 91 5.98 9.22 -4.48
N PRO A 92 6.85 9.35 -5.49
CA PRO A 92 6.56 10.09 -6.73
C PRO A 92 5.38 9.54 -7.53
N GLU A 93 5.02 8.28 -7.33
CA GLU A 93 3.85 7.65 -7.94
C GLU A 93 2.54 8.27 -7.45
N ILE A 94 2.52 8.89 -6.26
CA ILE A 94 1.32 9.38 -5.59
C ILE A 94 1.29 10.90 -5.67
N PRO A 95 0.28 11.49 -6.35
CA PRO A 95 0.15 12.93 -6.41
C PRO A 95 -0.23 13.47 -5.03
N SER A 96 0.31 14.66 -4.75
CA SER A 96 -0.07 15.45 -3.57
C SER A 96 -1.55 15.83 -3.65
N PRO A 97 -2.25 15.94 -2.49
CA PRO A 97 -3.64 16.36 -2.44
C PRO A 97 -3.82 17.80 -2.93
#